data_AF-A0A4S4KN87-F1
#
_entry.id   AF-A0A4S4KN87-F1
#
_cell.length_a   1.000
_cell.length_b   1.000
_cell.length_c   1.000
_cell.angle_alpha   90.00
_cell.angle_beta   90.00
_cell.angle_gamma   90.00
#
_symmetry.space_group_name_H-M   'P 1'
#
loop_
_entity.id
_entity.type
_entity.pdbx_description
1 polymer ?
#
loop_
_entity_poly.entity_id
_entity_poly.type
_entity_poly.pdbx_seq_one_letter_code
_entity_poly.pdbx_strand_id
1 'polypeptide(L)'
;MTSSLAVASSDELIVRALNTITLFLPSPYSESPQVYDMLPHMSIYPLLTLSQLPELLGILLRNDSVTDWTSRSDVYNAMLVLLRRMADCELTLEVLISSLHEKFSGGIEEWMWGDVEIEWSKSDGKLIKNNALYTHFQKLTKQCEAFLSGAAQMLEGSDAQDGDEDMEVVVKGTSLCGEIIVARDDLERAMQVLGRDPPNVTDTSPTAIDTGNNKGKGKNKGKGPDLTIEMERRYASECERLAFDHIPFPQDEGSYTTYNYAASLKDTAAGTRNPKDRLHLIKELAVMSTSLPPGVWVRVDEVRNDALKIMIAGPEGTPYAGGLFEFDCFLPLHGKVCLSLLGTWHGRPEEQWSSKSTLLQVLISIQSMILVELPYFNEPGYGKANPLSKASIEYNKNIMVHTMKWAMIEWFKDEQKDGIWAVRPSLILYSY
;
A
#
# COMPACT_ATOMS: atom_id res chain seq x y z
N MET A 1 -8.26 -20.20 -25.18
CA MET A 1 -8.96 -21.31 -24.50
C MET A 1 -8.02 -22.20 -23.69
N THR A 2 -6.83 -22.56 -24.18
CA THR A 2 -5.86 -23.41 -23.44
C THR A 2 -5.27 -22.77 -22.16
N SER A 3 -5.07 -21.44 -22.14
CA SER A 3 -4.52 -20.73 -20.96
C SER A 3 -5.51 -20.62 -19.79
N SER A 4 -6.80 -20.38 -20.04
CA SER A 4 -7.83 -20.28 -18.99
C SER A 4 -8.12 -21.62 -18.30
N LEU A 5 -8.10 -22.72 -19.04
CA LEU A 5 -8.25 -24.08 -18.49
C LEU A 5 -7.06 -24.48 -17.61
N ALA A 6 -5.84 -24.06 -17.97
CA ALA A 6 -4.64 -24.33 -17.18
C ALA A 6 -4.63 -23.55 -15.85
N VAL A 7 -5.09 -22.30 -15.85
CA VAL A 7 -5.23 -21.48 -14.62
C VAL A 7 -6.30 -22.07 -13.69
N ALA A 8 -7.47 -22.44 -14.22
CA ALA A 8 -8.54 -23.05 -13.42
C ALA A 8 -8.10 -24.40 -12.79
N SER A 9 -7.35 -25.22 -13.53
CA SER A 9 -6.78 -26.47 -13.02
C SER A 9 -5.72 -26.23 -11.93
N SER A 10 -4.92 -25.17 -12.06
CA SER A 10 -3.94 -24.77 -11.05
C SER A 10 -4.61 -24.26 -9.77
N ASP A 11 -5.68 -23.47 -9.88
CA ASP A 11 -6.41 -22.92 -8.73
C ASP A 11 -7.10 -24.02 -7.92
N GLU A 12 -7.69 -25.01 -8.60
CA GLU A 12 -8.27 -26.17 -7.92
C GLU A 12 -7.22 -26.95 -7.11
N LEU A 13 -6.01 -27.10 -7.66
CA LEU A 13 -4.91 -27.75 -6.96
C LEU A 13 -4.45 -26.95 -5.74
N ILE A 14 -4.35 -25.61 -5.87
CA ILE A 14 -4.02 -24.71 -4.76
C ILE A 14 -5.08 -24.83 -3.66
N VAL A 15 -6.37 -24.71 -4.00
CA VAL A 15 -7.47 -24.82 -3.04
C VAL A 15 -7.43 -26.14 -2.28
N ARG A 16 -7.27 -27.27 -3.00
CA ARG A 16 -7.15 -28.60 -2.38
C ARG A 16 -5.93 -28.69 -1.47
N ALA A 17 -4.78 -28.14 -1.88
CA ALA A 17 -3.58 -28.16 -1.07
C ALA A 17 -3.74 -27.35 0.22
N LEU A 18 -4.25 -26.11 0.14
CA LEU A 18 -4.48 -25.23 1.29
C LEU A 18 -5.48 -25.86 2.28
N ASN A 19 -6.59 -26.40 1.77
CA ASN A 19 -7.58 -27.10 2.59
C ASN A 19 -6.99 -28.35 3.26
N THR A 20 -6.18 -29.13 2.52
CA THR A 20 -5.53 -30.33 3.08
C THR A 20 -4.56 -29.95 4.19
N ILE A 21 -3.74 -28.91 4.00
CA ILE A 21 -2.82 -28.42 5.03
C ILE A 21 -3.61 -27.97 6.26
N THR A 22 -4.68 -27.20 6.07
CA THR A 22 -5.56 -26.73 7.15
C THR A 22 -6.07 -27.88 8.00
N LEU A 23 -6.50 -28.99 7.39
CA LEU A 23 -7.01 -30.17 8.09
C LEU A 23 -5.95 -30.85 8.98
N PHE A 24 -4.67 -30.72 8.64
CA PHE A 24 -3.56 -31.31 9.41
C PHE A 24 -2.93 -30.35 10.43
N LEU A 25 -3.32 -29.08 10.42
CA LEU A 25 -2.86 -28.12 11.42
C LEU A 25 -3.64 -28.25 12.74
N PRO A 26 -2.99 -27.97 13.88
CA PRO A 26 -3.59 -28.10 15.21
C PRO A 26 -4.92 -27.34 15.34
N SER A 27 -5.93 -27.98 15.90
CA SER A 27 -7.29 -27.45 16.07
C SER A 27 -7.77 -27.51 17.53
N PRO A 28 -7.16 -26.75 18.44
CA PRO A 28 -7.45 -26.81 19.88
C PRO A 28 -8.92 -26.51 20.22
N TYR A 29 -9.60 -25.72 19.37
CA TYR A 29 -11.01 -25.34 19.54
C TYR A 29 -12.01 -26.24 18.79
N SER A 30 -11.59 -27.40 18.27
CA SER A 30 -12.50 -28.35 17.62
C SER A 30 -13.47 -29.01 18.61
N GLU A 31 -14.54 -29.63 18.12
CA GLU A 31 -15.51 -30.36 18.96
C GLU A 31 -14.87 -31.55 19.72
N SER A 32 -13.78 -32.11 19.19
CA SER A 32 -13.08 -33.28 19.75
C SER A 32 -11.55 -33.16 19.59
N PRO A 33 -10.92 -32.25 20.35
CA PRO A 33 -9.49 -31.95 20.21
C PRO A 33 -8.64 -33.15 20.62
N GLN A 34 -7.64 -33.46 19.80
CA GLN A 34 -6.67 -34.52 20.03
C GLN A 34 -5.46 -33.98 20.82
N VAL A 35 -4.62 -34.90 21.32
CA VAL A 35 -3.38 -34.53 22.02
C VAL A 35 -2.49 -33.65 21.14
N TYR A 36 -2.42 -33.95 19.84
CA TYR A 36 -1.68 -33.16 18.87
C TYR A 36 -2.19 -31.71 18.74
N ASP A 37 -3.51 -31.50 18.86
CA ASP A 37 -4.12 -30.17 18.73
C ASP A 37 -3.76 -29.25 19.91
N MET A 38 -3.62 -29.83 21.10
CA MET A 38 -3.28 -29.10 22.32
C MET A 38 -1.76 -28.95 22.51
N LEU A 39 -0.98 -29.94 22.05
CA LEU A 39 0.46 -30.01 22.21
C LEU A 39 1.12 -30.42 20.88
N PRO A 40 1.13 -29.51 19.89
CA PRO A 40 1.76 -29.79 18.61
C PRO A 40 3.26 -29.96 18.76
N HIS A 41 3.83 -30.83 17.94
CA HIS A 41 5.26 -31.08 17.97
C HIS A 41 6.03 -29.85 17.46
N MET A 42 7.13 -29.50 18.12
CA MET A 42 7.95 -28.33 17.79
C MET A 42 8.48 -28.29 16.36
N SER A 43 8.54 -29.43 15.67
CA SER A 43 8.95 -29.51 14.26
C SER A 43 7.95 -28.91 13.28
N ILE A 44 6.71 -28.62 13.70
CA ILE A 44 5.71 -28.02 12.80
C ILE A 44 6.17 -26.66 12.28
N TYR A 45 6.77 -25.83 13.15
CA TYR A 45 7.31 -24.53 12.78
C TYR A 45 8.37 -24.63 11.67
N PRO A 46 9.51 -25.34 11.85
CA PRO A 46 10.52 -25.44 10.79
C PRO A 46 10.00 -26.15 9.54
N LEU A 47 9.08 -27.11 9.66
CA LEU A 47 8.47 -27.78 8.51
C LEU A 47 7.71 -26.78 7.63
N LEU A 48 6.89 -25.93 8.24
CA LEU A 48 6.13 -24.91 7.52
C LEU A 48 7.05 -23.82 6.97
N THR A 49 7.97 -23.31 7.79
CA THR A 49 8.91 -22.24 7.41
C THR A 49 9.81 -22.63 6.24
N LEU A 50 10.30 -23.88 6.19
CA LEU A 50 11.18 -24.35 5.11
C LEU A 50 10.42 -24.78 3.85
N SER A 51 9.10 -24.94 3.93
CA SER A 51 8.27 -25.34 2.78
C SER A 51 8.10 -24.20 1.75
N GLN A 52 7.34 -24.47 0.69
CA GLN A 52 6.89 -23.44 -0.27
C GLN A 52 5.59 -22.75 0.16
N LEU A 53 5.01 -23.12 1.30
CA LEU A 53 3.77 -22.50 1.78
C LEU A 53 3.93 -21.00 2.06
N PRO A 54 4.97 -20.52 2.77
CA PRO A 54 5.14 -19.09 3.00
C PRO A 54 5.29 -18.30 1.69
N GLU A 55 5.97 -18.85 0.68
CA GLU A 55 6.12 -18.18 -0.62
C GLU A 55 4.77 -18.07 -1.33
N LEU A 56 3.98 -19.15 -1.35
CA LEU A 56 2.64 -19.16 -1.94
C LEU A 56 1.71 -18.16 -1.24
N LEU A 57 1.68 -18.18 0.10
CA LEU A 57 0.90 -17.23 0.89
C LEU A 57 1.36 -15.79 0.63
N GLY A 58 2.68 -15.58 0.55
CA GLY A 58 3.26 -14.27 0.22
C GLY A 58 2.86 -13.78 -1.18
N ILE A 59 2.78 -14.65 -2.19
CA ILE A 59 2.30 -14.30 -3.53
C ILE A 59 0.83 -13.86 -3.48
N LEU A 60 -0.03 -14.61 -2.77
CA LEU A 60 -1.45 -14.30 -2.66
C LEU A 60 -1.70 -13.01 -1.86
N LEU A 61 -0.99 -12.82 -0.74
CA LEU A 61 -1.13 -11.65 0.13
C LEU A 61 -0.53 -10.37 -0.46
N ARG A 62 0.46 -10.48 -1.36
CA ARG A 62 1.05 -9.34 -2.08
C ARG A 62 0.21 -8.88 -3.27
N ASN A 63 -0.78 -9.65 -3.68
CA ASN A 63 -1.59 -9.32 -4.84
C ASN A 63 -2.47 -8.10 -4.54
N ASP A 64 -2.29 -7.05 -5.33
CA ASP A 64 -3.01 -5.79 -5.24
C ASP A 64 -4.16 -5.70 -6.25
N SER A 65 -4.44 -6.77 -7.01
CA SER A 65 -5.48 -6.75 -8.04
C SER A 65 -6.87 -7.05 -7.48
N VAL A 66 -7.68 -5.99 -7.40
CA VAL A 66 -9.10 -6.08 -7.05
C VAL A 66 -9.94 -6.89 -8.05
N THR A 67 -9.43 -7.18 -9.24
CA THR A 67 -10.12 -8.08 -10.18
C THR A 67 -9.75 -9.53 -9.98
N ASP A 68 -8.51 -9.80 -9.57
CA ASP A 68 -7.99 -11.15 -9.40
C ASP A 68 -8.55 -11.81 -8.13
N TRP A 69 -8.59 -11.08 -7.02
CA TRP A 69 -9.15 -11.63 -5.76
C TRP A 69 -10.63 -12.03 -5.88
N THR A 70 -11.43 -11.32 -6.70
CA THR A 70 -12.86 -11.60 -6.92
C THR A 70 -13.05 -12.77 -7.86
N SER A 71 -12.20 -12.88 -8.89
CA SER A 71 -12.28 -13.99 -9.85
C SER A 71 -11.76 -15.29 -9.24
N ARG A 72 -10.82 -15.22 -8.30
CA ARG A 72 -10.20 -16.35 -7.60
C ARG A 72 -10.66 -16.47 -6.15
N SER A 73 -11.89 -16.04 -5.85
CA SER A 73 -12.45 -15.99 -4.49
C SER A 73 -12.31 -17.31 -3.71
N ASP A 74 -12.45 -18.46 -4.36
CA ASP A 74 -12.24 -19.78 -3.73
C ASP A 74 -10.81 -19.98 -3.19
N VAL A 75 -9.80 -19.50 -3.92
CA VAL A 75 -8.38 -19.56 -3.51
C VAL A 75 -8.16 -18.68 -2.28
N TYR A 76 -8.71 -17.45 -2.29
CA TYR A 76 -8.60 -16.54 -1.15
C TYR A 76 -9.37 -17.07 0.06
N ASN A 77 -10.56 -17.63 -0.12
CA ASN A 77 -11.32 -18.26 0.97
C ASN A 77 -10.53 -19.41 1.60
N ALA A 78 -9.94 -20.31 0.81
CA ALA A 78 -9.10 -21.39 1.31
C ALA A 78 -7.84 -20.86 2.03
N MET A 79 -7.23 -19.79 1.51
CA MET A 79 -6.12 -19.10 2.18
C MET A 79 -6.55 -18.52 3.52
N LEU A 80 -7.68 -17.83 3.61
CA LEU A 80 -8.18 -17.21 4.84
C LEU A 80 -8.54 -18.24 5.91
N VAL A 81 -9.10 -19.38 5.51
CA VAL A 81 -9.35 -20.51 6.42
C VAL A 81 -8.01 -21.05 6.97
N LEU A 82 -7.00 -21.19 6.11
CA LEU A 82 -5.67 -21.61 6.55
C LEU A 82 -5.02 -20.60 7.49
N LEU A 83 -5.08 -19.30 7.19
CA LEU A 83 -4.52 -18.24 8.04
C LEU A 83 -5.18 -18.25 9.43
N ARG A 84 -6.51 -18.32 9.48
CA ARG A 84 -7.26 -18.46 10.74
C ARG A 84 -6.83 -19.70 11.52
N ARG A 85 -6.70 -20.85 10.86
CA ARG A 85 -6.21 -22.09 11.49
C ARG A 85 -4.76 -21.96 11.99
N MET A 86 -3.89 -21.26 11.27
CA MET A 86 -2.53 -20.99 11.73
C MET A 86 -2.51 -20.08 12.96
N ALA A 87 -3.52 -19.24 13.18
CA ALA A 87 -3.62 -18.39 14.37
C ALA A 87 -4.04 -19.16 15.64
N ASP A 88 -4.63 -20.35 15.50
CA ASP A 88 -5.05 -21.17 16.64
C ASP A 88 -3.88 -21.76 17.45
N CYS A 89 -2.66 -21.76 16.90
CA CYS A 89 -1.47 -22.34 17.52
C CYS A 89 -0.28 -21.37 17.46
N GLU A 90 0.39 -21.16 18.60
CA GLU A 90 1.56 -20.28 18.71
C GLU A 90 2.66 -20.61 17.70
N LEU A 91 2.94 -21.90 17.49
CA LEU A 91 4.00 -22.34 16.56
C LEU A 91 3.68 -22.02 15.10
N THR A 92 2.40 -22.12 14.71
CA THR A 92 1.99 -21.82 13.32
C THR A 92 1.79 -20.33 13.13
N LEU A 93 1.35 -19.60 14.16
CA LEU A 93 1.24 -18.15 14.13
C LEU A 93 2.62 -17.50 13.96
N GLU A 94 3.65 -18.05 14.60
CA GLU A 94 5.03 -17.57 14.47
C GLU A 94 5.49 -17.52 13.00
N VAL A 95 5.02 -18.46 12.14
CA VAL A 95 5.31 -18.45 10.70
C VAL A 95 4.75 -17.21 9.99
N LEU A 96 3.62 -16.68 10.46
CA LEU A 96 2.96 -15.52 9.86
C LEU A 96 3.60 -14.20 10.30
N ILE A 97 4.05 -14.12 11.55
CA ILE A 97 4.53 -12.88 12.17
C ILE A 97 6.04 -12.71 12.12
N SER A 98 6.82 -13.80 12.02
CA SER A 98 8.27 -13.72 11.95
C SER A 98 8.76 -13.31 10.56
N SER A 99 9.73 -12.40 10.52
CA SER A 99 10.50 -12.10 9.32
C SER A 99 11.36 -13.30 8.93
N LEU A 100 11.15 -13.84 7.73
CA LEU A 100 11.89 -14.97 7.21
C LEU A 100 13.20 -14.53 6.54
N HIS A 101 14.27 -15.30 6.66
CA HIS A 101 15.51 -15.03 5.91
C HIS A 101 15.32 -15.43 4.44
N GLU A 102 15.93 -14.67 3.52
CA GLU A 102 15.92 -15.02 2.10
C GLU A 102 16.61 -16.39 1.90
N LYS A 103 15.99 -17.29 1.13
CA LYS A 103 16.41 -18.71 1.03
C LYS A 103 17.80 -18.85 0.38
N PHE A 104 18.45 -19.97 0.72
CA PHE A 104 19.72 -20.42 0.17
C PHE A 104 19.75 -20.46 -1.37
N SER A 105 20.80 -19.90 -1.97
CA SER A 105 20.94 -19.72 -3.42
C SER A 105 21.27 -20.99 -4.24
N GLY A 106 21.77 -22.06 -3.61
CA GLY A 106 22.26 -23.28 -4.31
C GLY A 106 21.34 -24.50 -4.29
N GLY A 107 20.21 -24.48 -3.58
CA GLY A 107 19.36 -25.67 -3.43
C GLY A 107 20.01 -26.83 -2.64
N ILE A 108 19.21 -27.61 -1.90
CA ILE A 108 19.76 -28.58 -0.93
C ILE A 108 20.63 -29.67 -1.58
N GLU A 109 20.37 -30.01 -2.85
CA GLU A 109 21.12 -31.01 -3.61
C GLU A 109 22.58 -30.58 -3.82
N GLU A 110 22.83 -29.37 -4.33
CA GLU A 110 24.19 -28.88 -4.59
C GLU A 110 24.99 -28.70 -3.28
N TRP A 111 24.31 -28.37 -2.18
CA TRP A 111 24.93 -28.32 -0.85
C TRP A 111 25.29 -29.72 -0.33
N MET A 112 24.42 -30.71 -0.49
CA MET A 112 24.67 -32.08 -0.02
C MET A 112 25.85 -32.75 -0.72
N TRP A 113 26.10 -32.39 -1.98
CA TRP A 113 27.23 -32.91 -2.75
C TRP A 113 28.52 -32.09 -2.58
N GLY A 114 28.48 -31.01 -1.78
CA GLY A 114 29.65 -30.18 -1.48
C GLY A 114 30.04 -29.23 -2.60
N ASP A 115 29.17 -29.02 -3.59
CA ASP A 115 29.42 -28.19 -4.76
C ASP A 115 29.18 -26.70 -4.47
N VAL A 116 28.43 -26.37 -3.41
CA VAL A 116 28.09 -24.99 -3.03
C VAL A 116 28.11 -24.82 -1.50
N GLU A 117 28.73 -23.74 -0.99
CA GLU A 117 28.63 -23.33 0.43
C GLU A 117 27.31 -22.60 0.70
N ILE A 118 26.78 -22.67 1.93
CA ILE A 118 25.53 -21.97 2.29
C ILE A 118 25.73 -20.46 2.21
N GLU A 119 25.36 -19.87 1.08
CA GLU A 119 25.29 -18.43 0.89
C GLU A 119 23.85 -17.94 1.08
N TRP A 120 23.65 -17.18 2.15
CA TRP A 120 22.44 -16.41 2.36
C TRP A 120 22.52 -15.10 1.59
N SER A 121 21.42 -14.62 1.03
CA SER A 121 21.39 -13.32 0.36
C SER A 121 21.80 -12.20 1.32
N LYS A 122 22.80 -11.43 0.90
CA LYS A 122 23.35 -10.30 1.65
C LYS A 122 23.23 -9.02 0.83
N SER A 123 22.73 -7.96 1.44
CA SER A 123 22.86 -6.59 0.94
C SER A 123 23.83 -5.83 1.85
N ASP A 124 24.86 -5.22 1.28
CA ASP A 124 25.91 -4.50 2.00
C ASP A 124 26.54 -5.29 3.19
N GLY A 125 26.77 -6.59 2.97
CA GLY A 125 27.35 -7.51 3.97
C GLY A 125 26.38 -8.01 5.05
N LYS A 126 25.10 -7.63 5.02
CA LYS A 126 24.08 -8.01 6.02
C LYS A 126 22.98 -8.89 5.44
N LEU A 127 22.53 -9.86 6.23
CA LEU A 127 21.45 -10.78 5.86
C LEU A 127 20.17 -10.04 5.54
N ILE A 128 19.58 -10.34 4.38
CA ILE A 128 18.29 -9.78 3.97
C ILE A 128 17.19 -10.60 4.65
N LYS A 129 16.29 -9.89 5.35
CA LYS A 129 15.06 -10.46 5.90
C LYS A 129 13.89 -10.06 5.01
N ASN A 130 13.05 -11.02 4.65
CA ASN A 130 11.76 -10.79 4.05
C ASN A 130 10.79 -10.23 5.10
N ASN A 131 9.86 -9.41 4.64
CA ASN A 131 8.77 -8.94 5.49
C ASN A 131 7.94 -10.12 6.00
N ALA A 132 7.36 -9.97 7.19
CA ALA A 132 6.44 -10.95 7.71
C ALA A 132 5.23 -11.09 6.78
N LEU A 133 4.66 -12.29 6.68
CA LEU A 133 3.42 -12.51 5.90
C LEU A 133 2.30 -11.61 6.42
N TYR A 134 2.26 -11.40 7.73
CA TYR A 134 1.31 -10.50 8.38
C TYR A 134 1.39 -9.07 7.85
N THR A 135 2.58 -8.57 7.52
CA THR A 135 2.75 -7.21 6.93
C THR A 135 2.07 -7.11 5.57
N HIS A 136 2.13 -8.15 4.74
CA HIS A 136 1.40 -8.20 3.48
C HIS A 136 -0.12 -8.29 3.71
N PHE A 137 -0.53 -9.04 4.72
CA PHE A 137 -1.94 -9.16 5.09
C PHE A 137 -2.54 -7.84 5.60
N GLN A 138 -1.78 -7.03 6.35
CA GLN A 138 -2.18 -5.68 6.75
C GLN A 138 -2.43 -4.78 5.53
N LYS A 139 -1.55 -4.83 4.52
CA LYS A 139 -1.73 -4.07 3.27
C LYS A 139 -2.99 -4.52 2.52
N LEU A 140 -3.17 -5.83 2.35
CA LEU A 140 -4.38 -6.38 1.73
C LEU A 140 -5.66 -5.94 2.46
N THR A 141 -5.63 -5.90 3.80
CA THR A 141 -6.79 -5.49 4.60
C THR A 141 -7.09 -4.00 4.42
N LYS A 142 -6.07 -3.14 4.40
CA LYS A 142 -6.25 -1.70 4.10
C LYS A 142 -6.88 -1.48 2.72
N GLN A 143 -6.47 -2.28 1.74
CA GLN A 143 -7.07 -2.27 0.41
C GLN A 143 -8.56 -2.70 0.44
N CYS A 144 -8.91 -3.71 1.24
CA CYS A 144 -10.31 -4.13 1.45
C CYS A 144 -11.16 -3.01 2.04
N GLU A 145 -10.64 -2.30 3.04
CA GLU A 145 -11.35 -1.18 3.70
C GLU A 145 -11.63 -0.03 2.73
N ALA A 146 -10.63 0.35 1.92
CA ALA A 146 -10.80 1.36 0.87
C ALA A 146 -11.81 0.92 -0.21
N PHE A 147 -11.77 -0.37 -0.62
CA PHE A 147 -12.73 -0.93 -1.55
C PHE A 147 -14.17 -0.89 -0.99
N LEU A 148 -14.36 -1.33 0.26
CA LEU A 148 -15.66 -1.34 0.93
C LEU A 148 -16.25 0.06 1.07
N SER A 149 -15.43 1.04 1.48
CA SER A 149 -15.83 2.45 1.59
C SER A 149 -16.34 2.99 0.25
N GLY A 150 -15.64 2.66 -0.83
CA GLY A 150 -16.06 3.04 -2.18
C GLY A 150 -17.32 2.30 -2.67
N ALA A 151 -17.41 1.00 -2.37
CA ALA A 151 -18.48 0.11 -2.83
C ALA A 151 -19.81 0.28 -2.08
N ALA A 152 -19.79 0.65 -0.80
CA ALA A 152 -21.00 0.86 0.01
C ALA A 152 -21.97 1.83 -0.68
N GLN A 153 -21.44 2.92 -1.22
CA GLN A 153 -22.22 3.91 -1.93
C GLN A 153 -22.79 3.40 -3.28
N MET A 154 -22.25 2.32 -3.87
CA MET A 154 -22.84 1.65 -5.06
C MET A 154 -24.05 0.81 -4.70
N LEU A 155 -23.99 0.13 -3.56
CA LEU A 155 -25.08 -0.71 -3.07
C LEU A 155 -26.27 0.11 -2.57
N GLU A 156 -26.03 1.30 -2.01
CA GLU A 156 -27.08 2.21 -1.52
C GLU A 156 -27.83 2.95 -2.65
N GLY A 157 -27.19 3.16 -3.80
CA GLY A 157 -27.71 4.01 -4.89
C GLY A 157 -28.38 3.27 -6.05
N SER A 158 -28.36 1.93 -6.07
CA SER A 158 -28.91 1.15 -7.17
C SER A 158 -30.35 0.70 -6.90
N ASP A 159 -31.31 1.18 -7.72
CA ASP A 159 -32.50 0.37 -8.06
C ASP A 159 -31.97 -0.84 -8.83
N ALA A 160 -31.59 -1.90 -8.12
CA ALA A 160 -30.95 -3.08 -8.69
C ALA A 160 -31.83 -3.69 -9.79
N GLN A 161 -31.52 -3.38 -11.05
CA GLN A 161 -31.98 -4.20 -12.16
C GLN A 161 -31.14 -5.47 -12.15
N ASP A 162 -31.84 -6.58 -11.89
CA ASP A 162 -31.33 -7.94 -11.85
C ASP A 162 -30.52 -8.24 -13.14
N GLY A 163 -29.21 -8.47 -13.02
CA GLY A 163 -28.36 -8.95 -14.12
C GLY A 163 -27.16 -8.10 -14.58
N ASP A 164 -26.72 -7.07 -13.84
CA ASP A 164 -25.47 -6.36 -14.18
C ASP A 164 -24.23 -7.11 -13.64
N GLU A 165 -23.37 -7.58 -14.55
CA GLU A 165 -22.14 -8.32 -14.22
C GLU A 165 -21.23 -7.55 -13.25
N ASP A 166 -21.22 -6.21 -13.33
CA ASP A 166 -20.40 -5.38 -12.44
C ASP A 166 -20.93 -5.35 -11.01
N MET A 167 -22.26 -5.41 -10.82
CA MET A 167 -22.84 -5.51 -9.49
C MET A 167 -22.56 -6.86 -8.84
N GLU A 168 -22.50 -7.93 -9.63
CA GLU A 168 -22.07 -9.24 -9.12
C GLU A 168 -20.61 -9.20 -8.62
N VAL A 169 -19.72 -8.53 -9.35
CA VAL A 169 -18.32 -8.32 -8.93
C VAL A 169 -18.26 -7.49 -7.64
N VAL A 170 -19.08 -6.45 -7.50
CA VAL A 170 -19.14 -5.63 -6.28
C VAL A 170 -19.63 -6.46 -5.09
N VAL A 171 -20.70 -7.24 -5.24
CA VAL A 171 -21.25 -8.09 -4.17
C VAL A 171 -20.23 -9.16 -3.75
N LYS A 172 -19.61 -9.86 -4.71
CA LYS A 172 -18.56 -10.84 -4.40
C LYS A 172 -17.34 -10.19 -3.74
N GLY A 173 -16.91 -9.03 -4.24
CA GLY A 173 -15.78 -8.27 -3.69
C GLY A 173 -16.04 -7.79 -2.28
N THR A 174 -17.21 -7.22 -2.00
CA THR A 174 -17.59 -6.76 -0.65
C THR A 174 -17.67 -7.92 0.34
N SER A 175 -18.26 -9.06 -0.07
CA SER A 175 -18.28 -10.26 0.76
C SER A 175 -16.87 -10.77 1.10
N LEU A 176 -15.98 -10.86 0.11
CA LEU A 176 -14.61 -11.32 0.32
C LEU A 176 -13.81 -10.34 1.20
N CYS A 177 -13.96 -9.03 0.98
CA CYS A 177 -13.33 -8.01 1.83
C CYS A 177 -13.76 -8.14 3.29
N GLY A 178 -15.04 -8.44 3.55
CA GLY A 178 -15.55 -8.72 4.89
C GLY A 178 -14.85 -9.91 5.55
N GLU A 179 -14.71 -11.04 4.83
CA GLU A 179 -13.99 -12.22 5.33
C GLU A 179 -12.50 -11.93 5.61
N ILE A 180 -11.85 -11.13 4.76
CA ILE A 180 -10.45 -10.71 4.95
C ILE A 180 -10.29 -9.90 6.25
N ILE A 181 -11.17 -8.92 6.49
CA ILE A 181 -11.13 -8.07 7.69
C ILE A 181 -11.37 -8.90 8.95
N VAL A 182 -12.37 -9.80 8.93
CA VAL A 182 -12.64 -10.70 10.06
C VAL A 182 -11.42 -11.59 10.36
N ALA A 183 -10.79 -12.16 9.33
CA ALA A 183 -9.59 -12.96 9.51
C ALA A 183 -8.41 -12.15 10.07
N ARG A 184 -8.26 -10.87 9.70
CA ARG A 184 -7.29 -9.97 10.34
C ARG A 184 -7.58 -9.82 11.83
N ASP A 185 -8.81 -9.49 12.19
CA ASP A 185 -9.19 -9.24 13.58
C ASP A 185 -8.98 -10.50 14.46
N ASP A 186 -9.25 -11.68 13.91
CA ASP A 186 -8.97 -12.97 14.57
C ASP A 186 -7.46 -13.17 14.81
N LEU A 187 -6.61 -12.88 13.81
CA LEU A 187 -5.15 -12.95 13.93
C LEU A 187 -4.63 -11.95 14.96
N GLU A 188 -5.06 -10.69 14.93
CA GLU A 188 -4.63 -9.67 15.90
C GLU A 188 -5.00 -10.05 17.32
N ARG A 189 -6.19 -10.61 17.50
CA ARG A 189 -6.62 -11.15 18.79
C ARG A 189 -5.71 -12.29 19.26
N ALA A 190 -5.36 -13.23 18.38
CA ALA A 190 -4.44 -14.32 18.70
C ALA A 190 -3.04 -13.80 19.10
N MET A 191 -2.54 -12.80 18.38
CA MET A 191 -1.25 -12.15 18.68
C MET A 191 -1.27 -11.47 20.05
N GLN A 192 -2.33 -10.71 20.35
CA GLN A 192 -2.49 -10.03 21.63
C GLN A 192 -2.55 -11.01 22.81
N VAL A 193 -3.24 -12.15 22.65
CA VAL A 193 -3.29 -13.22 23.66
C VAL A 193 -1.89 -13.77 23.96
N LEU A 194 -1.02 -13.85 22.95
CA LEU A 194 0.36 -14.32 23.08
C LEU A 194 1.35 -13.22 23.51
N GLY A 195 0.86 -12.02 23.82
CA GLY A 195 1.71 -10.88 24.22
C GLY A 195 2.63 -10.40 23.10
N ARG A 196 2.24 -10.63 21.84
CA ARG A 196 2.94 -10.14 20.65
C ARG A 196 2.17 -8.95 20.09
N ASP A 197 2.85 -7.83 19.95
CA ASP A 197 2.30 -6.70 19.20
C ASP A 197 2.35 -7.01 17.70
N PRO A 198 1.35 -6.58 16.90
CA PRO A 198 1.43 -6.64 15.45
C PRO A 198 2.73 -5.98 14.97
N PRO A 199 3.53 -6.65 14.11
CA PRO A 199 4.70 -6.02 13.55
C PRO A 199 4.23 -4.74 12.86
N ASN A 200 4.78 -3.61 13.28
CA ASN A 200 4.52 -2.35 12.59
C ASN A 200 4.93 -2.55 11.12
N VAL A 201 4.10 -2.09 10.19
CA VAL A 201 4.36 -2.10 8.73
C VAL A 201 5.72 -1.43 8.37
N THR A 202 6.34 -0.77 9.34
CA THR A 202 7.60 -0.03 9.32
C THR A 202 8.87 -0.87 9.22
N ASP A 203 8.81 -2.20 9.39
CA ASP A 203 9.97 -3.09 9.18
C ASP A 203 10.16 -3.46 7.70
N THR A 204 9.53 -2.72 6.78
CA THR A 204 9.58 -2.90 5.32
C THR A 204 10.91 -2.54 4.67
N SER A 205 11.90 -2.09 5.44
CA SER A 205 13.30 -1.99 5.00
C SER A 205 14.08 -3.15 5.61
N PRO A 206 14.96 -3.85 4.86
CA PRO A 206 15.74 -4.96 5.40
C PRO A 206 16.52 -4.47 6.62
N THR A 207 16.02 -4.77 7.82
CA THR A 207 16.68 -4.44 9.07
C THR A 207 17.88 -5.36 9.20
N ALA A 208 18.98 -4.83 8.70
CA ALA A 208 20.36 -5.08 9.07
C ALA A 208 20.57 -5.27 10.59
N ILE A 209 20.31 -6.48 11.13
CA ILE A 209 20.68 -6.80 12.51
C ILE A 209 22.17 -7.16 12.57
N ASP A 210 22.88 -6.47 13.48
CA ASP A 210 24.27 -6.69 13.85
C ASP A 210 24.40 -8.03 14.60
N THR A 211 24.92 -9.06 13.92
CA THR A 211 25.26 -10.34 14.56
C THR A 211 26.56 -10.21 15.33
N GLY A 212 26.47 -9.58 16.50
CA GLY A 212 27.55 -9.50 17.48
C GLY A 212 27.87 -10.86 18.08
N ASN A 213 28.83 -11.56 17.48
CA ASN A 213 29.41 -12.79 18.00
C ASN A 213 30.19 -12.46 19.29
N ASN A 214 29.75 -13.03 20.40
CA ASN A 214 30.24 -12.71 21.73
C ASN A 214 31.58 -13.44 21.99
N LYS A 215 32.72 -12.75 21.87
CA LYS A 215 33.98 -13.02 22.61
C LYS A 215 35.08 -12.01 22.26
N GLY A 216 35.48 -11.19 23.24
CA GLY A 216 36.77 -10.48 23.22
C GLY A 216 36.70 -9.06 23.78
N LYS A 217 37.23 -8.86 25.00
CA LYS A 217 37.37 -7.55 25.66
C LYS A 217 38.11 -6.55 24.77
N GLY A 218 37.45 -5.46 24.38
CA GLY A 218 38.06 -4.26 23.84
C GLY A 218 37.14 -3.06 24.10
N LYS A 219 37.64 -2.06 24.86
CA LYS A 219 36.95 -0.77 25.06
C LYS A 219 36.84 -0.05 23.72
N ASN A 220 35.70 -0.16 23.03
CA ASN A 220 35.29 0.78 22.01
C ASN A 220 34.00 1.47 22.46
N LYS A 221 34.03 2.80 22.47
CA LYS A 221 32.82 3.63 22.55
C LYS A 221 31.96 3.27 21.34
N GLY A 222 30.86 2.55 21.56
CA GLY A 222 29.88 2.30 20.50
C GLY A 222 29.36 3.63 19.97
N LYS A 223 29.49 3.86 18.66
CA LYS A 223 28.65 4.83 17.97
C LYS A 223 27.20 4.37 18.21
N GLY A 224 26.38 5.24 18.80
CA GLY A 224 24.95 4.98 18.91
C GLY A 224 24.31 4.76 17.53
N PRO A 225 23.07 4.26 17.47
CA PRO A 225 22.33 4.14 16.21
C PRO A 225 22.34 5.49 15.48
N ASP A 226 22.52 5.43 14.16
CA ASP A 226 22.57 6.61 13.31
C ASP A 226 21.23 7.34 13.38
N LEU A 227 21.22 8.56 13.94
CA LEU A 227 20.00 9.32 14.20
C LEU A 227 19.24 9.61 12.91
N THR A 228 19.96 9.79 11.80
CA THR A 228 19.39 10.07 10.47
C THR A 228 18.56 8.90 9.96
N ILE A 229 19.09 7.67 10.06
CA ILE A 229 18.40 6.46 9.61
C ILE A 229 17.11 6.22 10.44
N GLU A 230 17.16 6.51 11.74
CA GLU A 230 15.99 6.40 12.60
C GLU A 230 14.91 7.44 12.25
N MET A 231 15.31 8.67 11.95
CA MET A 231 14.41 9.73 11.52
C MET A 231 13.76 9.42 10.16
N GLU A 232 14.53 8.94 9.19
CA GLU A 232 14.02 8.49 7.88
C GLU A 232 13.01 7.35 8.03
N ARG A 233 13.30 6.36 8.88
CA ARG A 233 12.36 5.25 9.16
C ARG A 233 11.06 5.76 9.76
N ARG A 234 11.16 6.68 10.73
CA ARG A 234 9.98 7.29 11.37
C ARG A 234 9.18 8.13 10.39
N TYR A 235 9.84 8.87 9.51
CA TYR A 235 9.19 9.63 8.45
C TYR A 235 8.41 8.73 7.50
N ALA A 236 9.06 7.68 6.98
CA ALA A 236 8.43 6.71 6.10
C ALA A 236 7.21 6.04 6.76
N SER A 237 7.32 5.69 8.04
CA SER A 237 6.21 5.17 8.84
C SER A 237 5.01 6.12 8.90
N GLU A 238 5.24 7.38 9.23
CA GLU A 238 4.16 8.37 9.31
C GLU A 238 3.57 8.69 7.94
N CYS A 239 4.39 8.66 6.88
CA CYS A 239 3.93 8.82 5.51
C CYS A 239 2.97 7.69 5.12
N GLU A 240 3.34 6.43 5.36
CA GLU A 240 2.51 5.26 5.06
C GLU A 240 1.22 5.26 5.89
N ARG A 241 1.32 5.63 7.18
CA ARG A 241 0.17 5.72 8.09
C ARG A 241 -0.85 6.75 7.63
N LEU A 242 -0.39 7.91 7.14
CA LEU A 242 -1.27 9.01 6.72
C LEU A 242 -1.61 8.97 5.22
N ALA A 243 -1.04 8.04 4.45
CA ALA A 243 -1.03 8.05 2.98
C ALA A 243 -2.41 8.18 2.34
N PHE A 244 -3.43 7.52 2.90
CA PHE A 244 -4.75 7.44 2.29
C PHE A 244 -5.82 7.39 3.37
N ASP A 245 -6.90 8.15 3.20
CA ASP A 245 -8.05 8.11 4.11
C ASP A 245 -9.34 8.58 3.43
N HIS A 246 -10.49 8.12 3.92
CA HIS A 246 -11.81 8.64 3.58
C HIS A 246 -12.25 9.62 4.67
N ILE A 247 -12.61 10.84 4.30
CA ILE A 247 -12.97 11.89 5.26
C ILE A 247 -14.11 12.75 4.72
N PRO A 248 -14.95 13.36 5.57
CA PRO A 248 -16.00 14.26 5.12
C PRO A 248 -15.38 15.60 4.74
N PHE A 249 -15.53 16.05 3.49
CA PHE A 249 -15.05 17.37 3.13
C PHE A 249 -15.99 18.47 3.67
N PRO A 250 -15.45 19.64 4.06
CA PRO A 250 -16.27 20.75 4.54
C PRO A 250 -17.31 21.19 3.51
N GLN A 251 -18.57 21.20 3.92
CA GLN A 251 -19.71 21.64 3.12
C GLN A 251 -20.48 22.74 3.86
N ASP A 252 -20.96 23.72 3.09
CA ASP A 252 -21.89 24.75 3.56
C ASP A 252 -23.15 24.69 2.70
N GLU A 253 -24.30 24.47 3.33
CA GLU A 253 -25.60 24.23 2.66
C GLU A 253 -25.54 23.21 1.50
N GLY A 254 -24.72 22.15 1.65
CA GLY A 254 -24.53 21.10 0.63
C GLY A 254 -23.61 21.48 -0.54
N SER A 255 -22.87 22.59 -0.43
CA SER A 255 -21.84 23.00 -1.38
C SER A 255 -20.46 22.88 -0.76
N TYR A 256 -19.52 22.23 -1.45
CA TYR A 256 -18.12 22.18 -1.03
C TYR A 256 -17.50 23.58 -1.11
N THR A 257 -17.00 24.11 0.01
CA THR A 257 -16.53 25.50 0.11
C THR A 257 -15.06 25.65 -0.25
N THR A 258 -14.24 24.64 0.05
CA THR A 258 -12.77 24.65 -0.15
C THR A 258 -12.33 23.74 -1.30
N TYR A 259 -13.26 23.39 -2.18
CA TYR A 259 -13.01 22.47 -3.30
C TYR A 259 -13.28 23.16 -4.64
N ASN A 260 -12.22 23.26 -5.45
CA ASN A 260 -12.20 24.04 -6.68
C ASN A 260 -13.21 23.53 -7.74
N TYR A 261 -13.52 22.23 -7.73
CA TYR A 261 -14.43 21.59 -8.68
C TYR A 261 -15.85 21.41 -8.12
N ALA A 262 -16.25 22.17 -7.09
CA ALA A 262 -17.58 22.08 -6.48
C ALA A 262 -18.74 22.23 -7.49
N ALA A 263 -18.57 23.08 -8.51
CA ALA A 263 -19.54 23.23 -9.59
C ALA A 263 -19.66 21.96 -10.44
N SER A 264 -18.52 21.38 -10.84
CA SER A 264 -18.48 20.15 -11.64
C SER A 264 -19.07 18.95 -10.91
N LEU A 265 -18.91 18.88 -9.57
CA LEU A 265 -19.58 17.87 -8.75
C LEU A 265 -21.10 17.98 -8.82
N LYS A 266 -21.66 19.21 -8.80
CA LYS A 266 -23.12 19.41 -8.92
C LYS A 266 -23.63 18.89 -10.27
N ASP A 267 -22.87 19.10 -11.34
CA ASP A 267 -23.24 18.63 -12.68
C ASP A 267 -23.20 17.10 -12.81
N THR A 268 -22.26 16.43 -12.13
CA THR A 268 -22.14 14.96 -12.15
C THR A 268 -22.98 14.24 -11.09
N ALA A 269 -23.69 14.96 -10.22
CA ALA A 269 -24.52 14.36 -9.17
C ALA A 269 -25.60 13.40 -9.72
N ALA A 270 -26.09 13.64 -10.94
CA ALA A 270 -27.05 12.76 -11.63
C ALA A 270 -26.39 11.67 -12.49
N GLY A 271 -25.10 11.83 -12.83
CA GLY A 271 -24.35 10.95 -13.73
C GLY A 271 -23.74 9.72 -13.05
N THR A 272 -23.71 9.67 -11.72
CA THR A 272 -23.22 8.58 -10.87
C THR A 272 -23.96 7.24 -11.04
N ARG A 273 -24.89 7.14 -11.98
CA ARG A 273 -25.71 5.97 -12.27
C ARG A 273 -25.06 4.92 -13.17
N ASN A 274 -23.91 5.19 -13.81
CA ASN A 274 -23.21 4.15 -14.60
C ASN A 274 -22.31 3.28 -13.68
N PRO A 275 -22.65 2.00 -13.43
CA PRO A 275 -21.93 1.17 -12.47
C PRO A 275 -20.48 0.85 -12.89
N LYS A 276 -20.23 0.77 -14.20
CA LYS A 276 -18.92 0.39 -14.78
C LYS A 276 -17.80 1.38 -14.43
N ASP A 277 -18.03 2.65 -14.75
CA ASP A 277 -17.03 3.70 -14.55
C ASP A 277 -16.72 3.90 -13.06
N ARG A 278 -17.73 3.67 -12.22
CA ARG A 278 -17.61 3.77 -10.76
C ARG A 278 -16.85 2.60 -10.14
N LEU A 279 -17.07 1.38 -10.62
CA LEU A 279 -16.31 0.22 -10.16
C LEU A 279 -14.82 0.36 -10.52
N HIS A 280 -14.50 0.90 -11.69
CA HIS A 280 -13.11 1.18 -12.07
C HIS A 280 -12.46 2.18 -11.11
N LEU A 281 -13.15 3.27 -10.80
CA LEU A 281 -12.69 4.25 -9.81
C LEU A 281 -12.41 3.62 -8.45
N ILE A 282 -13.33 2.82 -7.93
CA ILE A 282 -13.17 2.16 -6.62
C ILE A 282 -11.96 1.22 -6.63
N LYS A 283 -11.73 0.50 -7.74
CA LYS A 283 -10.54 -0.33 -7.93
C LYS A 283 -9.26 0.50 -7.87
N GLU A 284 -9.22 1.67 -8.51
CA GLU A 284 -8.07 2.58 -8.44
C GLU A 284 -7.84 3.11 -7.02
N LEU A 285 -8.89 3.54 -6.32
CA LEU A 285 -8.81 4.00 -4.93
C LEU A 285 -8.25 2.92 -4.00
N ALA A 286 -8.72 1.68 -4.16
CA ALA A 286 -8.24 0.54 -3.40
C ALA A 286 -6.73 0.33 -3.60
N VAL A 287 -6.24 0.34 -4.85
CA VAL A 287 -4.80 0.22 -5.15
C VAL A 287 -4.01 1.40 -4.57
N MET A 288 -4.54 2.63 -4.66
CA MET A 288 -3.88 3.80 -4.09
C MET A 288 -3.73 3.73 -2.57
N SER A 289 -4.65 3.08 -1.86
CA SER A 289 -4.58 2.99 -0.39
C SER A 289 -3.29 2.33 0.14
N THR A 290 -2.63 1.51 -0.67
CA THR A 290 -1.44 0.72 -0.31
C THR A 290 -0.19 1.04 -1.14
N SER A 291 -0.34 1.71 -2.28
CA SER A 291 0.71 1.84 -3.30
C SER A 291 1.16 3.29 -3.56
N LEU A 292 0.70 4.25 -2.75
CA LEU A 292 1.16 5.64 -2.83
C LEU A 292 2.64 5.76 -2.45
N PRO A 293 3.42 6.54 -3.20
CA PRO A 293 4.81 6.80 -2.84
C PRO A 293 4.91 7.65 -1.56
N PRO A 294 6.02 7.53 -0.79
CA PRO A 294 6.26 8.38 0.36
C PRO A 294 6.19 9.86 0.00
N GLY A 295 5.56 10.66 0.87
CA GLY A 295 5.34 12.08 0.62
C GLY A 295 4.16 12.38 -0.31
N VAL A 296 3.36 11.39 -0.70
CA VAL A 296 2.05 11.63 -1.35
C VAL A 296 0.95 11.14 -0.41
N TRP A 297 0.00 12.03 -0.14
CA TRP A 297 -1.17 11.74 0.65
C TRP A 297 -2.45 12.04 -0.14
N VAL A 298 -3.46 11.20 0.01
CA VAL A 298 -4.73 11.32 -0.67
C VAL A 298 -5.86 11.27 0.34
N ARG A 299 -6.85 12.14 0.17
CA ARG A 299 -8.11 12.14 0.90
C ARG A 299 -9.24 12.03 -0.10
N VAL A 300 -10.16 11.12 0.16
CA VAL A 300 -11.37 10.92 -0.65
C VAL A 300 -12.55 11.37 0.18
N ASP A 301 -13.51 12.08 -0.44
CA ASP A 301 -14.73 12.46 0.26
C ASP A 301 -15.56 11.22 0.65
N GLU A 302 -16.05 11.18 1.89
CA GLU A 302 -16.88 10.07 2.40
C GLU A 302 -18.18 9.89 1.60
N VAL A 303 -18.74 10.97 1.06
CA VAL A 303 -20.00 10.96 0.30
C VAL A 303 -19.74 10.74 -1.19
N ARG A 304 -18.64 11.27 -1.71
CA ARG A 304 -18.35 11.32 -3.15
C ARG A 304 -16.95 10.79 -3.50
N ASN A 305 -16.89 9.57 -4.01
CA ASN A 305 -15.64 8.96 -4.48
C ASN A 305 -14.96 9.73 -5.64
N ASP A 306 -15.69 10.58 -6.35
CA ASP A 306 -15.18 11.40 -7.46
C ASP A 306 -14.57 12.75 -7.02
N ALA A 307 -14.60 13.05 -5.72
CA ALA A 307 -13.98 14.22 -5.10
C ALA A 307 -12.76 13.80 -4.26
N LEU A 308 -11.57 14.22 -4.69
CA LEU A 308 -10.31 13.90 -4.02
C LEU A 308 -9.51 15.16 -3.72
N LYS A 309 -8.79 15.13 -2.60
CA LYS A 309 -7.74 16.09 -2.27
C LYS A 309 -6.42 15.37 -2.12
N ILE A 310 -5.36 15.97 -2.65
CA ILE A 310 -4.07 15.32 -2.80
C ILE A 310 -3.00 16.27 -2.27
N MET A 311 -2.15 15.77 -1.39
CA MET A 311 -1.02 16.49 -0.83
C MET A 311 0.25 15.83 -1.34
N ILE A 312 1.18 16.63 -1.85
CA ILE A 312 2.48 16.17 -2.30
C ILE A 312 3.56 16.97 -1.58
N ALA A 313 4.45 16.28 -0.88
CA ALA A 313 5.67 16.86 -0.36
C ALA A 313 6.66 17.13 -1.50
N GLY A 314 7.27 18.31 -1.46
CA GLY A 314 8.32 18.68 -2.40
C GLY A 314 9.53 17.75 -2.30
N PRO A 315 10.00 17.15 -3.40
CA PRO A 315 11.11 16.20 -3.39
C PRO A 315 12.41 16.85 -2.90
N GLU A 316 13.26 16.04 -2.25
CA GLU A 316 14.59 16.47 -1.82
C GLU A 316 15.48 16.86 -3.01
N GLY A 317 16.41 17.79 -2.79
CA GLY A 317 17.31 18.29 -3.85
C GLY A 317 16.66 19.25 -4.83
N THR A 318 15.39 19.62 -4.61
CA THR A 318 14.64 20.55 -5.46
C THR A 318 14.36 21.86 -4.73
N PRO A 319 14.06 22.98 -5.44
CA PRO A 319 13.64 24.21 -4.79
C PRO A 319 12.26 24.11 -4.08
N TYR A 320 11.60 22.95 -4.19
CA TYR A 320 10.32 22.63 -3.54
C TYR A 320 10.50 21.89 -2.22
N ALA A 321 11.71 21.41 -1.92
CA ALA A 321 12.00 20.53 -0.79
C ALA A 321 11.40 21.07 0.52
N GLY A 322 10.70 20.21 1.26
CA GLY A 322 10.09 20.53 2.56
C GLY A 322 8.78 21.32 2.48
N GLY A 323 8.37 21.75 1.29
CA GLY A 323 7.05 22.32 1.06
C GLY A 323 5.98 21.24 0.92
N LEU A 324 4.75 21.57 1.31
CA LEU A 324 3.55 20.79 1.11
C LEU A 324 2.65 21.48 0.07
N PHE A 325 2.30 20.73 -0.98
CA PHE A 325 1.50 21.21 -2.11
C PHE A 325 0.16 20.46 -2.16
N GLU A 326 -0.94 21.18 -1.97
CA GLU A 326 -2.29 20.62 -2.06
C GLU A 326 -2.86 20.81 -3.48
N PHE A 327 -3.53 19.76 -3.97
CA PHE A 327 -4.22 19.70 -5.24
C PHE A 327 -5.63 19.15 -5.04
N ASP A 328 -6.61 19.85 -5.60
CA ASP A 328 -7.94 19.28 -5.78
C ASP A 328 -7.94 18.40 -7.03
N CYS A 329 -8.58 17.24 -6.94
CA CYS A 329 -8.70 16.30 -8.05
C CYS A 329 -10.13 15.82 -8.21
N PHE A 330 -10.73 16.22 -9.32
CA PHE A 330 -12.05 15.75 -9.74
C PHE A 330 -11.91 14.69 -10.84
N LEU A 331 -12.61 13.57 -10.64
CA LEU A 331 -12.63 12.45 -11.57
C LEU A 331 -13.98 12.39 -12.29
N PRO A 332 -14.10 12.95 -13.51
CA PRO A 332 -15.35 12.86 -14.24
C PRO A 332 -15.61 11.42 -14.68
N LEU A 333 -16.89 11.07 -14.70
CA LEU A 333 -17.40 9.72 -14.98
C LEU A 333 -16.97 9.14 -16.34
N HIS A 334 -16.52 9.97 -17.28
CA HIS A 334 -15.98 9.52 -18.58
C HIS A 334 -14.47 9.25 -18.57
N GLY A 335 -13.88 9.02 -17.39
CA GLY A 335 -12.48 8.60 -17.23
C GLY A 335 -11.45 9.63 -17.66
N LYS A 336 -11.82 10.91 -17.85
CA LYS A 336 -10.86 11.98 -18.18
C LYS A 336 -10.47 12.75 -16.93
N VAL A 337 -9.39 12.37 -16.25
CA VAL A 337 -8.92 13.11 -15.07
C VAL A 337 -8.71 14.60 -15.42
N CYS A 338 -9.44 15.50 -14.77
CA CYS A 338 -9.34 16.93 -15.00
C CYS A 338 -8.22 17.55 -14.14
N LEU A 339 -6.98 17.08 -14.30
CA LEU A 339 -5.83 17.88 -13.92
C LEU A 339 -5.54 18.82 -15.08
N SER A 340 -5.24 20.09 -14.77
CA SER A 340 -4.74 21.08 -15.74
C SER A 340 -3.43 20.68 -16.40
N LEU A 341 -2.93 19.45 -16.20
CA LEU A 341 -1.71 18.86 -16.74
C LEU A 341 -1.94 17.75 -17.77
N LEU A 342 -3.12 17.12 -17.82
CA LEU A 342 -3.35 15.91 -18.64
C LEU A 342 -3.84 16.16 -20.07
N GLY A 343 -4.00 17.42 -20.45
CA GLY A 343 -4.35 17.84 -21.81
C GLY A 343 -3.78 19.20 -22.21
N THR A 344 -2.83 19.72 -21.43
CA THR A 344 -2.25 21.06 -21.61
C THR A 344 -0.84 21.03 -22.21
N TRP A 345 -0.25 19.84 -22.37
CA TRP A 345 1.04 19.67 -23.02
C TRP A 345 0.98 18.78 -24.25
N HIS A 346 1.83 19.10 -25.22
CA HIS A 346 2.02 18.29 -26.41
C HIS A 346 2.92 17.11 -26.04
N GLY A 347 2.40 15.89 -26.24
CA GLY A 347 3.10 14.63 -26.00
C GLY A 347 2.78 13.65 -27.11
N ARG A 348 3.57 12.57 -27.19
CA ARG A 348 3.29 11.48 -28.13
C ARG A 348 1.97 10.80 -27.77
N PRO A 349 1.29 10.10 -28.69
CA PRO A 349 0.02 9.41 -28.40
C PRO A 349 0.13 8.45 -27.20
N GLU A 350 1.29 7.83 -27.00
CA GLU A 350 1.59 6.97 -25.85
C GLU A 350 1.76 7.70 -24.51
N GLU A 351 2.00 9.02 -24.52
CA GLU A 351 2.12 9.89 -23.33
C GLU A 351 0.78 10.55 -22.99
N GLN A 352 -0.25 10.37 -23.82
CA GLN A 352 -1.59 10.87 -23.58
C GLN A 352 -2.40 9.91 -22.72
N TRP A 353 -3.40 10.47 -22.03
CA TRP A 353 -4.32 9.68 -21.22
C TRP A 353 -4.99 8.58 -22.04
N SER A 354 -5.00 7.36 -21.50
CA SER A 354 -5.61 6.18 -22.10
C SER A 354 -6.45 5.42 -21.07
N SER A 355 -7.23 4.43 -21.52
CA SER A 355 -7.99 3.54 -20.62
C SER A 355 -7.13 2.64 -19.73
N LYS A 356 -5.80 2.66 -19.90
CA LYS A 356 -4.83 1.95 -19.06
C LYS A 356 -4.10 2.89 -18.10
N SER A 357 -4.30 4.20 -18.24
CA SER A 357 -3.68 5.19 -17.38
C SER A 357 -4.36 5.15 -16.01
N THR A 358 -3.58 5.34 -14.95
CA THR A 358 -4.10 5.34 -13.57
C THR A 358 -3.82 6.67 -12.88
N LEU A 359 -4.64 7.03 -11.90
CA LEU A 359 -4.40 8.23 -11.09
C LEU A 359 -3.02 8.18 -10.40
N LEU A 360 -2.59 7.00 -9.94
CA LEU A 360 -1.27 6.80 -9.34
C LEU A 360 -0.14 7.24 -10.28
N GLN A 361 -0.22 6.90 -11.58
CA GLN A 361 0.78 7.34 -12.56
C GLN A 361 0.82 8.86 -12.65
N VAL A 362 -0.33 9.53 -12.61
CA VAL A 362 -0.39 11.00 -12.65
C VAL A 362 0.30 11.61 -11.43
N LEU A 363 0.10 11.04 -10.24
CA LEU A 363 0.73 11.52 -9.01
C LEU A 363 2.25 11.37 -9.06
N ILE A 364 2.73 10.22 -9.55
CA ILE A 364 4.16 9.98 -9.76
C ILE A 364 4.73 10.96 -10.81
N SER A 365 4.00 11.24 -11.88
CA SER A 365 4.41 12.22 -12.90
C SER A 365 4.50 13.64 -12.34
N ILE A 366 3.59 14.07 -11.48
CA ILE A 366 3.67 15.41 -10.84
C ILE A 366 4.96 15.53 -10.04
N GLN A 367 5.28 14.54 -9.20
CA GLN A 367 6.54 14.52 -8.45
C GLN A 367 7.77 14.48 -9.37
N SER A 368 7.73 13.69 -10.44
CA SER A 368 8.91 13.39 -11.25
C SER A 368 9.19 14.41 -12.36
N MET A 369 8.18 15.14 -12.84
CA MET A 369 8.29 16.03 -14.00
C MET A 369 8.07 17.51 -13.67
N ILE A 370 7.29 17.80 -12.61
CA ILE A 370 6.94 19.19 -12.26
C ILE A 370 7.80 19.67 -11.11
N LEU A 371 7.85 18.90 -10.03
CA LEU A 371 8.60 19.25 -8.81
C LEU A 371 10.07 18.81 -8.93
N VAL A 372 10.77 19.31 -9.95
CA VAL A 372 12.15 18.89 -10.30
C VAL A 372 13.22 19.89 -9.82
N GLU A 373 14.50 19.49 -9.89
CA GLU A 373 15.64 20.32 -9.47
C GLU A 373 15.77 21.63 -10.27
N LEU A 374 15.48 21.59 -11.58
CA LEU A 374 15.70 22.71 -12.50
C LEU A 374 14.39 23.09 -13.23
N PRO A 375 13.35 23.54 -12.52
CA PRO A 375 12.01 23.77 -13.06
C PRO A 375 11.96 24.87 -14.14
N TYR A 376 12.95 25.77 -14.17
CA TYR A 376 13.10 26.76 -15.22
C TYR A 376 13.07 26.13 -16.63
N PHE A 377 13.63 24.93 -16.81
CA PHE A 377 13.70 24.28 -18.12
C PHE A 377 12.46 23.45 -18.48
N ASN A 378 11.45 23.41 -17.62
CA ASN A 378 10.15 22.83 -18.00
C ASN A 378 9.42 23.70 -19.03
N GLU A 379 9.80 24.97 -19.17
CA GLU A 379 9.25 25.88 -20.17
C GLU A 379 9.72 25.52 -21.60
N PRO A 380 8.82 25.54 -22.61
CA PRO A 380 9.19 25.20 -23.97
C PRO A 380 10.21 26.20 -24.52
N GLY A 381 11.22 25.69 -25.22
CA GLY A 381 12.21 26.52 -25.89
C GLY A 381 13.38 26.98 -25.00
N TYR A 382 13.40 26.61 -23.71
CA TYR A 382 14.49 26.99 -22.80
C TYR A 382 15.73 26.08 -22.93
N GLY A 383 15.64 25.05 -23.76
CA GLY A 383 16.76 24.19 -24.14
C GLY A 383 17.02 23.07 -23.13
N LYS A 384 18.24 22.51 -23.16
CA LYS A 384 18.62 21.43 -22.24
C LYS A 384 18.91 21.98 -20.84
N ALA A 385 18.50 21.22 -19.83
CA ALA A 385 18.74 21.54 -18.44
C ALA A 385 20.23 21.82 -18.18
N ASN A 386 20.50 22.97 -17.57
CA ASN A 386 21.86 23.41 -17.21
C ASN A 386 21.85 24.07 -15.83
N PRO A 387 22.42 23.43 -14.79
CA PRO A 387 22.42 23.96 -13.42
C PRO A 387 23.27 25.23 -13.26
N LEU A 388 24.19 25.49 -14.20
CA LEU A 388 25.03 26.70 -14.19
C LEU A 388 24.35 27.92 -14.83
N SER A 389 23.13 27.76 -15.35
CA SER A 389 22.36 28.86 -15.94
C SER A 389 21.98 29.87 -14.87
N LYS A 390 22.44 31.13 -15.03
CA LYS A 390 22.08 32.22 -14.11
C LYS A 390 20.57 32.43 -14.01
N ALA A 391 19.83 32.29 -15.12
CA ALA A 391 18.39 32.40 -15.13
C ALA A 391 17.72 31.29 -14.31
N SER A 392 18.21 30.05 -14.43
CA SER A 392 17.70 28.92 -13.65
C SER A 392 18.01 29.07 -12.15
N ILE A 393 19.21 29.55 -11.81
CA ILE A 393 19.60 29.78 -10.41
C ILE A 393 18.69 30.83 -9.77
N GLU A 394 18.42 31.94 -10.48
CA GLU A 394 17.55 32.99 -9.97
C GLU A 394 16.08 32.54 -9.88
N TYR A 395 15.62 31.75 -10.86
CA TYR A 395 14.31 31.12 -10.82
C TYR A 395 14.17 30.21 -9.59
N ASN A 396 15.15 29.33 -9.33
CA ASN A 396 15.15 28.45 -8.15
C ASN A 396 15.10 29.25 -6.85
N LYS A 397 15.85 30.36 -6.73
CA LYS A 397 15.76 31.23 -5.54
C LYS A 397 14.36 31.77 -5.33
N ASN A 398 13.72 32.23 -6.40
CA ASN A 398 12.36 32.74 -6.32
C ASN A 398 11.38 31.64 -5.88
N ILE A 399 11.49 30.44 -6.47
CA ILE A 399 10.67 29.28 -6.08
C ILE A 399 10.90 28.93 -4.61
N MET A 400 12.14 28.85 -4.12
CA MET A 400 12.43 28.55 -2.71
C MET A 400 11.74 29.53 -1.75
N VAL A 401 11.72 30.83 -2.07
CA VAL A 401 11.01 31.84 -1.25
C VAL A 401 9.49 31.58 -1.25
N HIS A 402 8.92 31.22 -2.40
CA HIS A 402 7.50 30.88 -2.50
C HIS A 402 7.16 29.57 -1.78
N THR A 403 8.02 28.54 -1.88
CA THR A 403 7.92 27.29 -1.14
C THR A 403 7.86 27.58 0.36
N MET A 404 8.82 28.35 0.89
CA MET A 404 8.83 28.70 2.32
C MET A 404 7.57 29.49 2.72
N LYS A 405 7.18 30.49 1.92
CA LYS A 405 6.05 31.36 2.26
C LYS A 405 4.71 30.62 2.21
N TRP A 406 4.44 29.91 1.14
CA TRP A 406 3.11 29.36 0.85
C TRP A 406 3.00 27.86 1.12
N ALA A 407 4.05 27.10 0.82
CA ALA A 407 4.06 25.64 1.00
C ALA A 407 4.61 25.20 2.36
N MET A 408 5.06 26.13 3.22
CA MET A 408 5.48 25.80 4.59
C MET A 408 4.79 26.69 5.64
N ILE A 409 4.98 28.01 5.58
CA ILE A 409 4.49 28.93 6.62
C ILE A 409 2.96 28.92 6.72
N GLU A 410 2.24 28.87 5.60
CA GLU A 410 0.77 28.78 5.63
C GLU A 410 0.29 27.49 6.29
N TRP A 411 0.98 26.36 6.07
CA TRP A 411 0.65 25.09 6.71
C TRP A 411 0.97 25.04 8.20
N PHE A 412 1.81 25.95 8.71
CA PHE A 412 2.06 26.08 10.14
C PHE A 412 1.00 26.92 10.88
N LYS A 413 0.09 27.57 10.17
CA LYS A 413 -0.98 28.36 10.80
C LYS A 413 -1.95 27.46 11.55
N ASP A 414 -2.50 27.98 12.64
CA ASP A 414 -3.42 27.25 13.51
C ASP A 414 -4.68 26.76 12.78
N GLU A 415 -5.14 27.51 11.76
CA GLU A 415 -6.29 27.16 10.93
C GLU A 415 -6.15 25.81 10.21
N GLN A 416 -4.92 25.38 9.93
CA GLN A 416 -4.65 24.11 9.24
C GLN A 416 -4.57 22.92 10.19
N LYS A 417 -4.50 23.16 11.51
CA LYS A 417 -4.32 22.10 12.52
C LYS A 417 -5.52 21.16 12.60
N ASP A 418 -6.72 21.72 12.50
CA ASP A 418 -7.99 20.99 12.58
C ASP A 418 -8.57 20.72 11.17
N GLY A 419 -7.79 20.98 10.12
CA GLY A 419 -8.19 20.73 8.75
C GLY A 419 -8.25 19.24 8.41
N ILE A 420 -8.78 18.93 7.22
CA ILE A 420 -8.90 17.58 6.64
C ILE A 420 -7.61 16.76 6.62
N TRP A 421 -6.47 17.44 6.63
CA TRP A 421 -5.17 16.81 6.60
C TRP A 421 -4.73 16.42 8.02
N ALA A 422 -5.21 17.14 9.05
CA ALA A 422 -4.82 17.00 10.46
C ALA A 422 -3.30 16.80 10.64
N VAL A 423 -2.53 17.40 9.72
CA VAL A 423 -1.09 17.23 9.60
C VAL A 423 -0.48 18.04 10.72
N ARG A 424 -0.13 17.38 11.82
CA ARG A 424 0.76 17.97 12.81
C ARG A 424 2.02 18.49 12.10
N PRO A 425 2.74 19.47 12.69
CA PRO A 425 4.07 19.88 12.26
C PRO A 425 5.05 18.72 12.06
N SER A 426 4.77 17.52 12.60
CA SER A 426 5.54 16.31 12.42
C SER A 426 5.82 15.94 10.96
N LEU A 427 4.89 16.11 10.01
CA LEU A 427 5.18 15.71 8.62
C LEU A 427 6.23 16.60 7.95
N ILE A 428 6.28 17.89 8.32
CA ILE A 428 7.30 18.84 7.84
C ILE A 428 8.60 18.71 8.65
N LEU A 429 8.49 18.41 9.96
CA LEU A 429 9.64 18.25 10.85
C LEU A 429 10.42 16.95 10.63
N TYR A 430 9.79 15.92 10.05
CA TYR A 430 10.42 14.64 9.76
C TYR A 430 10.88 14.51 8.31
N SER A 431 10.64 15.51 7.44
CA SER A 431 11.15 15.50 6.06
C SER A 431 12.67 15.72 5.96
N TYR A 432 13.37 15.87 7.09
CA TYR A 432 14.80 16.23 7.17
C TYR A 432 15.50 15.63 8.39
#